data_AF-A0A4R1FYU8-F1
#
_entry.id   AF-A0A4R1FYU8-F1
#
_cell.length_a   1.000
_cell.length_b   1.000
_cell.length_c   1.000
_cell.angle_alpha   90.00
_cell.angle_beta   90.00
_cell.angle_gamma   90.00
#
_symmetry.space_group_name_H-M   'P 1'
#
loop_
_entity.id
_entity.type
_entity.pdbx_description
1 polymer ?
#
loop_
_entity_poly.entity_id
_entity_poly.type
_entity_poly.pdbx_seq_one_letter_code
_entity_poly.pdbx_strand_id
1 'polypeptide(L)'
;MRALTYPLLVTGGTLAVVAAWVPFADVDQLSGLAVVALAVLAYTAYQSGLAFGVLPTGLVATGTVLGKRVRQQYRLVSRSWLEISSGDRLVWQPVFYDPALSSLTPTELELTGRAILDERPAASARFYPSGRVRTTEPSGKLIDNPTRATDPPAYGISRRLVLDLQPAVGAPLVGLLWVYVMNGGLGAFVAATTVAAAAATWLSAIRGSDPS
;
A
#
# COMPACT_ATOMS: atom_id res chain seq x y z
N MET A 1 -7.25 -12.49 3.64
CA MET A 1 -6.46 -11.68 4.60
C MET A 1 -4.96 -11.59 4.28
N ARG A 2 -4.35 -12.55 3.53
CA ARG A 2 -2.91 -12.53 3.21
C ARG A 2 -2.40 -11.21 2.61
N ALA A 3 -3.22 -10.57 1.75
CA ALA A 3 -2.90 -9.26 1.16
C ALA A 3 -2.61 -8.15 2.19
N LEU A 4 -3.25 -8.18 3.36
CA LEU A 4 -3.12 -7.15 4.41
C LEU A 4 -2.05 -7.48 5.46
N THR A 5 -1.57 -8.72 5.53
CA THR A 5 -0.58 -9.14 6.54
C THR A 5 0.71 -8.32 6.45
N TYR A 6 1.25 -8.16 5.25
CA TYR A 6 2.47 -7.40 5.02
C TYR A 6 2.35 -5.91 5.41
N PRO A 7 1.38 -5.13 4.88
CA PRO A 7 1.27 -3.71 5.25
C PRO A 7 0.99 -3.47 6.73
N LEU A 8 0.25 -4.37 7.40
CA LEU A 8 0.02 -4.28 8.85
C LEU A 8 1.29 -4.61 9.66
N LEU A 9 2.09 -5.58 9.22
CA LEU A 9 3.40 -5.86 9.83
C LEU A 9 4.32 -4.65 9.70
N VAL A 10 4.40 -4.02 8.52
CA VAL A 10 5.22 -2.81 8.32
C VAL A 10 4.70 -1.65 9.17
N THR A 11 3.38 -1.51 9.33
CA THR A 11 2.78 -0.53 10.27
C THR A 11 3.28 -0.76 11.69
N GLY A 12 3.22 -2.01 12.18
CA GLY A 12 3.73 -2.36 13.51
C GLY A 12 5.22 -2.08 13.67
N GLY A 13 6.02 -2.40 12.66
CA GLY A 13 7.45 -2.10 12.63
C GLY A 13 7.75 -0.60 12.69
N THR A 14 7.02 0.22 11.93
CA THR A 14 7.16 1.68 11.96
C THR A 14 6.79 2.26 13.32
N LEU A 15 5.71 1.78 13.94
CA LEU A 15 5.33 2.21 15.30
C LEU A 15 6.36 1.79 16.35
N ALA A 16 6.97 0.60 16.21
CA ALA A 16 8.05 0.16 17.08
C ALA A 16 9.30 1.06 16.94
N VAL A 17 9.66 1.47 15.73
CA VAL A 17 10.75 2.43 15.49
C VAL A 17 10.45 3.77 16.16
N VAL A 18 9.22 4.29 16.03
CA VAL A 18 8.81 5.53 16.71
C VAL A 18 8.89 5.38 18.23
N ALA A 19 8.35 4.30 18.79
CA ALA A 19 8.36 4.03 20.23
C ALA A 19 9.77 3.88 20.80
N ALA A 20 10.72 3.32 20.05
CA ALA A 20 12.10 3.14 20.48
C ALA A 20 12.83 4.46 20.76
N TRP A 21 12.40 5.57 20.16
CA TRP A 21 13.01 6.89 20.36
C TRP A 21 12.38 7.70 21.51
N VAL A 22 11.22 7.28 22.02
CA VAL A 22 10.51 7.99 23.11
C VAL A 22 11.37 8.22 24.35
N PRO A 23 12.18 7.25 24.85
CA PRO A 23 13.00 7.46 26.04
C PRO A 23 14.09 8.53 25.91
N PHE A 24 14.43 8.93 24.68
CA PHE A 24 15.48 9.90 24.37
C PHE A 24 14.95 11.27 23.96
N ALA A 25 13.62 11.40 23.89
CA ALA A 25 12.95 12.59 23.37
C ALA A 25 12.72 13.64 24.46
N ASP A 26 13.03 14.89 24.15
CA ASP A 26 12.46 16.04 24.87
C ASP A 26 10.97 16.22 24.51
N VAL A 27 10.31 17.23 25.10
CA VAL A 27 8.86 17.47 24.91
C VAL A 27 8.50 17.78 23.45
N ASP A 28 9.35 18.53 22.75
CA ASP A 28 9.11 18.91 21.35
C ASP A 28 9.31 17.70 20.43
N GLN A 29 10.36 16.91 20.67
CA GLN A 29 10.63 15.67 19.96
C GLN A 29 9.55 14.64 20.21
N LEU A 30 9.06 14.50 21.45
CA LEU A 30 7.98 13.59 21.80
C LEU A 30 6.69 13.96 21.07
N SER A 31 6.40 15.26 20.95
CA SER A 31 5.27 15.76 20.17
C SER A 31 5.41 15.40 18.69
N GLY A 32 6.61 15.55 18.11
CA GLY A 32 6.91 15.11 16.75
C GLY A 32 6.69 13.60 16.54
N LEU A 33 7.20 12.77 17.46
CA LEU A 33 6.99 11.31 17.43
C LEU A 33 5.51 10.95 17.54
N ALA A 34 4.75 11.60 18.42
CA ALA A 34 3.32 11.38 18.60
C ALA A 34 2.53 11.73 17.32
N VAL A 35 2.87 12.84 16.65
CA VAL A 35 2.25 13.23 15.37
C VAL A 35 2.52 12.17 14.29
N VAL A 36 3.76 11.67 14.18
CA VAL A 36 4.09 10.61 13.21
C VAL A 36 3.32 9.32 13.53
N ALA A 37 3.28 8.89 14.79
CA ALA A 37 2.52 7.71 15.21
C ALA A 37 1.02 7.85 14.88
N LEU A 38 0.43 9.02 15.17
CA LEU A 38 -0.97 9.30 14.88
C LEU A 38 -1.23 9.30 13.37
N ALA A 39 -0.36 9.89 12.56
CA ALA A 39 -0.48 9.88 11.10
C ALA A 39 -0.41 8.45 10.54
N VAL A 40 0.49 7.62 11.07
CA VAL A 40 0.61 6.20 10.72
C VAL A 40 -0.67 5.44 11.05
N LEU A 41 -1.16 5.58 12.28
CA LEU A 41 -2.38 4.91 12.73
C LEU A 41 -3.62 5.37 11.95
N ALA A 42 -3.79 6.68 11.78
CA ALA A 42 -4.95 7.26 11.09
C ALA A 42 -4.99 6.81 9.63
N TYR A 43 -3.86 6.86 8.92
CA TYR A 43 -3.82 6.45 7.52
C TYR A 43 -3.95 4.94 7.36
N THR A 44 -3.35 4.13 8.24
CA THR A 44 -3.58 2.67 8.24
C THR A 44 -5.04 2.32 8.52
N ALA A 45 -5.70 3.01 9.46
CA ALA A 45 -7.11 2.82 9.75
C ALA A 45 -7.98 3.20 8.55
N TYR A 46 -7.69 4.34 7.90
CA TYR A 46 -8.36 4.76 6.67
C TYR A 46 -8.20 3.71 5.55
N GLN A 47 -6.98 3.24 5.29
CA GLN A 47 -6.71 2.24 4.25
C GLN A 47 -7.38 0.90 4.58
N SER A 48 -7.40 0.48 5.85
CA SER A 48 -8.13 -0.71 6.30
C SER A 48 -9.63 -0.55 6.12
N GLY A 49 -10.18 0.64 6.42
CA GLY A 49 -11.57 0.96 6.19
C GLY A 49 -11.98 0.83 4.73
N LEU A 50 -11.13 1.28 3.79
CA LEU A 50 -11.33 1.06 2.36
C LEU A 50 -11.24 -0.44 2.00
N ALA A 51 -10.22 -1.14 2.49
CA ALA A 51 -9.98 -2.55 2.20
C ALA A 51 -11.14 -3.46 2.62
N PHE A 52 -11.76 -3.16 3.76
CA PHE A 52 -12.88 -3.94 4.30
C PHE A 52 -14.26 -3.45 3.84
N GLY A 53 -14.34 -2.40 3.03
CA GLY A 53 -15.62 -1.84 2.57
C GLY A 53 -16.42 -1.20 3.71
N VAL A 54 -15.72 -0.65 4.72
CA VAL A 54 -16.29 0.23 5.76
C VAL A 54 -16.36 1.67 5.24
N LEU A 55 -15.34 2.08 4.48
CA LEU A 55 -15.29 3.36 3.79
C LEU A 55 -15.49 3.15 2.28
N PRO A 56 -16.18 4.08 1.59
CA PRO A 56 -16.43 3.96 0.16
C PRO A 56 -15.14 4.17 -0.64
N THR A 57 -14.82 3.23 -1.53
CA THR A 57 -13.75 3.41 -2.52
C THR A 57 -14.18 4.32 -3.68
N GLY A 58 -15.48 4.54 -3.83
CA GLY A 58 -16.09 5.20 -4.98
C GLY A 58 -16.44 4.23 -6.12
N LEU A 59 -16.17 2.93 -5.97
CA LEU A 59 -16.65 1.91 -6.90
C LEU A 59 -18.15 1.72 -6.68
N VAL A 60 -18.97 2.26 -7.59
CA VAL A 60 -20.45 2.25 -7.48
C VAL A 60 -21.07 1.00 -8.12
N ALA A 61 -20.35 0.32 -9.01
CA ALA A 61 -20.86 -0.87 -9.69
C ALA A 61 -21.13 -2.02 -8.70
N THR A 62 -22.25 -2.70 -8.91
CA THR A 62 -22.67 -3.89 -8.16
C THR A 62 -23.08 -4.99 -9.13
N GLY A 63 -22.86 -6.25 -8.76
CA GLY A 63 -23.10 -7.42 -9.60
C GLY A 63 -21.85 -7.87 -10.35
N THR A 64 -22.05 -8.73 -11.35
CA THR A 64 -20.97 -9.35 -12.11
C THR A 64 -20.45 -8.41 -13.19
N VAL A 65 -19.14 -8.18 -13.21
CA VAL A 65 -18.44 -7.30 -14.16
C VAL A 65 -17.18 -7.97 -14.69
N LEU A 66 -16.72 -7.57 -15.88
CA LEU A 66 -15.44 -8.05 -16.38
C LEU A 66 -14.29 -7.29 -15.71
N GLY A 67 -13.32 -8.03 -15.20
CA GLY A 67 -12.13 -7.50 -14.56
C GLY A 67 -10.87 -8.16 -15.06
N LYS A 68 -9.80 -7.37 -15.18
CA LYS A 68 -8.44 -7.90 -15.33
C LYS A 68 -7.49 -7.15 -14.42
N ARG A 69 -6.42 -7.82 -13.98
CA ARG A 69 -5.33 -7.13 -13.32
C ARG A 69 -4.51 -6.37 -14.35
N VAL A 70 -4.08 -5.18 -13.94
CA VAL A 70 -3.00 -4.45 -14.59
C VAL A 70 -2.01 -4.04 -13.51
N ARG A 71 -0.72 -4.19 -13.78
CA ARG A 71 0.33 -3.66 -12.91
C ARG A 71 0.78 -2.32 -13.47
N GLN A 72 0.90 -1.33 -12.62
CA GLN A 72 1.40 -0.01 -13.01
C GLN A 72 2.68 0.29 -12.25
N GLN A 73 3.72 0.68 -13.00
CA GLN A 73 4.99 1.11 -12.44
C GLN A 73 5.15 2.62 -12.65
N TYR A 74 5.32 3.36 -11.55
CA TYR A 74 5.63 4.79 -11.59
C TYR A 74 6.77 5.11 -10.64
N ARG A 75 7.89 5.56 -11.24
CA ARG A 75 9.16 5.77 -10.54
C ARG A 75 9.61 4.47 -9.85
N LEU A 76 9.79 4.52 -8.53
CA LEU A 76 10.29 3.45 -7.68
C LEU A 76 9.18 2.57 -7.10
N VAL A 77 7.92 2.84 -7.45
CA VAL A 77 6.77 2.15 -6.86
C VAL A 77 5.98 1.46 -7.96
N SER A 78 5.73 0.17 -7.75
CA SER A 78 4.82 -0.64 -8.55
C SER A 78 3.54 -0.89 -7.76
N ARG A 79 2.38 -0.88 -8.42
CA ARG A 79 1.08 -1.16 -7.81
C ARG A 79 0.22 -2.04 -8.69
N SER A 80 -0.56 -2.90 -8.05
CA SER A 80 -1.62 -3.66 -8.70
C SER A 80 -2.91 -2.84 -8.78
N TRP A 81 -3.52 -2.89 -9.96
CA TRP A 81 -4.83 -2.32 -10.26
C TRP A 81 -5.72 -3.39 -10.83
N LEU A 82 -7.02 -3.26 -10.60
CA LEU A 82 -8.05 -3.95 -11.36
C LEU A 82 -8.63 -2.96 -12.36
N GLU A 83 -8.47 -3.28 -13.63
CA GLU A 83 -9.24 -2.66 -14.71
C GLU A 83 -10.60 -3.36 -14.72
N ILE A 84 -11.66 -2.62 -14.41
CA ILE A 84 -13.02 -3.12 -14.29
C ILE A 84 -13.86 -2.45 -15.38
N SER A 85 -14.48 -3.28 -16.22
CA SER A 85 -15.39 -2.85 -17.28
C SER A 85 -16.83 -3.21 -16.91
N SER A 86 -17.70 -2.20 -16.89
CA SER A 86 -19.13 -2.33 -16.61
C SER A 86 -19.90 -1.52 -17.65
N GLY A 87 -20.43 -2.21 -18.68
CA GLY A 87 -21.02 -1.57 -19.86
C GLY A 87 -20.00 -0.65 -20.55
N ASP A 88 -20.38 0.61 -20.77
CA ASP A 88 -19.51 1.61 -21.41
C ASP A 88 -18.51 2.28 -20.44
N ARG A 89 -18.49 1.86 -19.17
CA ARG A 89 -17.62 2.47 -18.15
C ARG A 89 -16.43 1.59 -17.85
N LEU A 90 -15.24 2.16 -18.03
CA LEU A 90 -13.98 1.60 -17.58
C LEU A 90 -13.50 2.32 -16.32
N VAL A 91 -13.20 1.57 -15.27
CA VAL A 91 -12.68 2.13 -14.03
C VAL A 91 -11.47 1.33 -13.52
N TRP A 92 -10.62 2.02 -12.77
CA TRP A 92 -9.37 1.49 -12.25
C TRP A 92 -9.40 1.48 -10.73
N GLN A 93 -9.44 0.30 -10.14
CA GLN A 93 -9.46 0.12 -8.68
C GLN A 93 -8.08 -0.34 -8.21
N PRO A 94 -7.34 0.47 -7.43
CA PRO A 94 -6.08 0.01 -6.85
C PRO A 94 -6.36 -1.03 -5.77
N VAL A 95 -5.56 -2.09 -5.73
CA VAL A 95 -5.71 -3.21 -4.77
C VAL A 95 -4.40 -3.54 -4.08
N PHE A 96 -4.47 -4.09 -2.88
CA PHE A 96 -3.31 -4.66 -2.20
C PHE A 96 -2.82 -5.90 -2.95
N TYR A 97 -1.49 -6.05 -3.03
CA TYR A 97 -0.91 -7.22 -3.68
C TYR A 97 -1.24 -8.52 -2.94
N ASP A 98 -1.84 -9.45 -3.67
CA ASP A 98 -2.03 -10.85 -3.32
C ASP A 98 -1.35 -11.69 -4.40
N PRO A 99 -0.58 -12.75 -4.08
CA PRO A 99 0.00 -13.63 -5.09
C PRO A 99 -1.00 -14.13 -6.15
N ALA A 100 -2.26 -14.34 -5.78
CA ALA A 100 -3.32 -14.75 -6.71
C ALA A 100 -3.60 -13.70 -7.81
N LEU A 101 -3.27 -12.42 -7.58
CA LEU A 101 -3.38 -11.37 -8.60
C LEU A 101 -2.41 -11.65 -9.77
N SER A 102 -1.22 -12.18 -9.50
CA SER A 102 -0.21 -12.44 -10.53
C SER A 102 -0.65 -13.50 -11.56
N SER A 103 -1.58 -14.37 -11.19
CA SER A 103 -2.14 -15.41 -12.06
C SER A 103 -3.53 -15.06 -12.61
N LEU A 104 -4.07 -13.88 -12.29
CA LEU A 104 -5.41 -13.45 -12.65
C LEU A 104 -5.53 -13.18 -14.16
N THR A 105 -6.05 -14.14 -14.91
CA THR A 105 -6.51 -13.90 -16.28
C THR A 105 -7.76 -12.99 -16.27
N PRO A 106 -8.08 -12.28 -17.38
CA PRO A 106 -9.35 -11.58 -17.53
C PRO A 106 -10.52 -12.50 -17.15
N THR A 107 -11.38 -12.04 -16.25
CA THR A 107 -12.43 -12.88 -15.64
C THR A 107 -13.61 -12.05 -15.17
N GLU A 108 -14.67 -12.73 -14.76
CA GLU A 108 -15.82 -12.11 -14.12
C GLU A 108 -15.52 -11.91 -12.64
N LEU A 109 -15.78 -10.69 -12.16
CA LEU A 109 -15.68 -10.30 -10.76
C LEU A 109 -17.07 -9.99 -10.24
N GLU A 110 -17.37 -10.43 -9.02
CA GLU A 110 -18.56 -10.02 -8.31
C GLU A 110 -18.28 -8.81 -7.42
N LEU A 111 -19.07 -7.75 -7.60
CA LEU A 111 -19.04 -6.54 -6.81
C LEU A 111 -20.24 -6.49 -5.87
N THR A 112 -20.00 -6.61 -4.57
CA THR A 112 -21.05 -6.60 -3.52
C THR A 112 -21.22 -5.23 -2.85
N GLY A 113 -20.69 -4.16 -3.46
CA GLY A 113 -20.59 -2.82 -2.88
C GLY A 113 -19.59 -2.69 -1.72
N ARG A 114 -19.23 -3.80 -1.06
CA ARG A 114 -18.27 -3.85 0.06
C ARG A 114 -17.04 -4.70 -0.21
N ALA A 115 -17.12 -5.60 -1.18
CA ALA A 115 -16.03 -6.48 -1.57
C ALA A 115 -15.98 -6.66 -3.08
N ILE A 116 -14.79 -7.03 -3.54
CA ILE A 116 -14.49 -7.44 -4.91
C ILE A 116 -14.10 -8.90 -4.81
N LEU A 117 -14.89 -9.78 -5.42
CA LEU A 117 -14.73 -11.22 -5.33
C LEU A 117 -14.47 -11.77 -6.73
N ASP A 118 -13.53 -12.70 -6.82
CA ASP A 118 -13.44 -13.66 -7.92
C ASP A 118 -14.18 -14.91 -7.45
N GLU A 119 -15.33 -15.23 -8.03
CA GLU A 119 -16.19 -16.35 -7.62
C GLU A 119 -15.89 -17.65 -8.37
N ARG A 120 -14.77 -17.72 -9.10
CA ARG A 120 -14.47 -18.95 -9.85
C ARG A 120 -14.37 -20.18 -8.93
N PRO A 121 -14.99 -21.31 -9.30
CA PRO A 121 -15.02 -22.53 -8.47
C PRO A 121 -13.65 -23.05 -8.03
N ALA A 122 -12.60 -22.76 -8.81
CA ALA A 122 -11.24 -23.22 -8.55
C ALA A 122 -10.38 -22.25 -7.71
N ALA A 123 -10.80 -20.99 -7.52
CA ALA A 123 -9.96 -19.95 -6.93
C ALA A 123 -10.76 -18.77 -6.36
N SER A 124 -11.66 -19.03 -5.40
CA SER A 124 -12.40 -17.95 -4.77
C SER A 124 -11.45 -16.99 -4.02
N ALA A 125 -11.37 -15.75 -4.49
CA ALA A 125 -10.43 -14.77 -3.98
C ALA A 125 -11.12 -13.43 -3.71
N ARG A 126 -10.88 -12.86 -2.52
CA ARG A 126 -11.29 -11.49 -2.19
C ARG A 126 -10.13 -10.55 -2.44
N PHE A 127 -10.35 -9.56 -3.31
CA PHE A 127 -9.40 -8.47 -3.53
C PHE A 127 -9.71 -7.31 -2.58
N TYR A 128 -8.65 -6.74 -2.00
CA TYR A 128 -8.75 -5.67 -1.01
C TYR A 128 -8.34 -4.35 -1.66
N PRO A 129 -9.24 -3.36 -1.77
CA PRO A 129 -8.90 -2.02 -2.22
C PRO A 129 -7.74 -1.41 -1.42
N SER A 130 -6.77 -0.82 -2.12
CA SER A 130 -5.67 -0.03 -1.52
C SER A 130 -5.83 1.47 -1.73
N GLY A 131 -6.98 1.91 -2.24
CA GLY A 131 -7.29 3.30 -2.50
C GLY A 131 -8.64 3.50 -3.17
N ARG A 132 -8.90 4.74 -3.59
CA ARG A 132 -10.13 5.10 -4.30
C ARG A 132 -10.05 4.71 -5.77
N VAL A 133 -11.22 4.41 -6.34
CA VAL A 133 -11.38 4.12 -7.77
C VAL A 133 -11.00 5.36 -8.61
N ARG A 134 -10.53 5.12 -9.83
CA ARG A 134 -10.24 6.17 -10.83
C ARG A 134 -11.01 5.90 -12.11
N THR A 135 -11.43 6.96 -12.78
CA THR A 135 -12.05 6.93 -14.11
C THR A 135 -11.05 7.17 -15.24
N THR A 136 -9.82 7.55 -14.90
CA THR A 136 -8.71 7.74 -15.83
C THR A 136 -7.64 6.69 -15.57
N GLU A 137 -6.91 6.33 -16.64
CA GLU A 137 -5.79 5.41 -16.55
C GLU A 137 -4.75 5.88 -15.50
N PRO A 138 -4.24 4.99 -14.64
CA PRO A 138 -3.19 5.33 -13.68
C PRO A 138 -1.90 5.76 -14.39
N SER A 139 -1.33 6.89 -13.98
CA SER A 139 -0.08 7.41 -14.54
C SER A 139 1.09 6.43 -14.41
N GLY A 140 1.85 6.14 -15.45
CA GLY A 140 3.06 5.31 -15.39
C GLY A 140 3.10 4.30 -16.53
N LYS A 141 4.03 3.35 -16.46
CA LYS A 141 4.09 2.23 -17.41
C LYS A 141 3.10 1.17 -16.97
N LEU A 142 2.07 0.92 -17.78
CA LEU A 142 1.20 -0.23 -17.62
C LEU A 142 1.90 -1.50 -18.11
N ILE A 143 1.76 -2.53 -17.31
CA ILE A 143 2.27 -3.87 -17.56
C ILE A 143 1.07 -4.79 -17.40
N ASP A 144 0.57 -5.30 -18.53
CA ASP A 144 -0.56 -6.21 -18.56
C ASP A 144 -0.23 -7.57 -17.94
N ASN A 145 -1.25 -8.23 -17.42
CA ASN A 145 -1.13 -9.57 -16.87
C ASN A 145 -0.93 -10.62 -17.99
N PRO A 146 -0.40 -11.80 -17.66
CA PRO A 146 -0.29 -12.88 -18.65
C PRO A 146 -1.67 -13.31 -19.15
N THR A 147 -1.74 -13.67 -20.42
CA THR A 147 -2.96 -14.16 -21.08
C THR A 147 -3.35 -15.58 -20.66
N ARG A 148 -2.46 -16.29 -19.97
CA ARG A 148 -2.67 -17.62 -19.40
C ARG A 148 -2.30 -17.60 -17.92
N ALA A 149 -3.06 -18.35 -17.12
CA ALA A 149 -2.74 -18.56 -15.72
C ALA A 149 -1.35 -19.19 -15.57
N THR A 150 -0.52 -18.60 -14.72
CA THR A 150 0.78 -19.14 -14.31
C THR A 150 0.77 -19.39 -12.81
N ASP A 151 1.73 -20.17 -12.32
CA ASP A 151 1.85 -20.37 -10.88
C ASP A 151 2.07 -19.04 -10.15
N PRO A 152 1.33 -18.78 -9.05
CA PRO A 152 1.51 -17.57 -8.25
C PRO A 152 2.96 -17.48 -7.73
N PRO A 153 3.67 -16.36 -7.96
CA PRO A 153 5.01 -16.20 -7.45
C PRO A 153 4.99 -16.09 -5.92
N ALA A 154 5.90 -16.80 -5.26
CA ALA A 154 6.10 -16.72 -3.82
C ALA A 154 7.14 -15.65 -3.49
N TYR A 155 6.68 -14.44 -3.15
CA TYR A 155 7.59 -13.39 -2.67
C TYR A 155 7.64 -13.34 -1.15
N GLY A 156 8.84 -13.55 -0.60
CA GLY A 156 9.11 -13.37 0.81
C GLY A 156 9.02 -11.91 1.28
N ILE A 157 8.88 -11.73 2.59
CA ILE A 157 8.78 -10.40 3.25
C ILE A 157 10.02 -9.55 2.95
N SER A 158 11.21 -10.16 2.93
CA SER A 158 12.48 -9.46 2.65
C SER A 158 12.48 -8.75 1.30
N ARG A 159 12.06 -9.45 0.23
CA ARG A 159 11.99 -8.87 -1.12
C ARG A 159 11.03 -7.69 -1.17
N ARG A 160 9.86 -7.81 -0.51
CA ARG A 160 8.89 -6.71 -0.43
C ARG A 160 9.48 -5.51 0.30
N LEU A 161 10.12 -5.75 1.45
CA LEU A 161 10.74 -4.71 2.25
C LEU A 161 11.84 -3.96 1.48
N VAL A 162 12.69 -4.66 0.72
CA VAL A 162 13.74 -4.03 -0.09
C VAL A 162 13.15 -3.09 -1.16
N LEU A 163 12.05 -3.47 -1.80
CA LEU A 163 11.37 -2.62 -2.77
C LEU A 163 10.72 -1.40 -2.12
N ASP A 164 10.07 -1.60 -0.97
CA ASP A 164 9.41 -0.52 -0.25
C ASP A 164 10.36 0.44 0.44
N LEU A 165 11.60 0.01 0.72
CA LEU A 165 12.66 0.81 1.32
C LEU A 165 13.24 1.85 0.34
N GLN A 166 13.04 1.73 -0.97
CA GLN A 166 13.67 2.63 -1.95
C GLN A 166 13.45 4.13 -1.67
N PRO A 167 12.24 4.60 -1.29
CA PRO A 167 12.03 6.00 -0.96
C PRO A 167 12.74 6.47 0.33
N ALA A 168 13.19 5.54 1.18
CA ALA A 168 13.92 5.87 2.41
C ALA A 168 15.30 6.50 2.16
N VAL A 169 15.81 6.47 0.92
CA VAL A 169 17.03 7.21 0.53
C VAL A 169 16.93 8.71 0.82
N GLY A 170 15.72 9.28 0.85
CA GLY A 170 15.49 10.68 1.21
C GLY A 170 15.45 10.95 2.71
N ALA A 171 15.43 9.93 3.57
CA ALA A 171 15.29 10.08 5.01
C ALA A 171 16.41 10.90 5.68
N PRO A 172 17.70 10.78 5.29
CA PRO A 172 18.75 11.62 5.85
C PRO A 172 18.53 13.11 5.58
N LEU A 173 17.92 13.49 4.45
CA LEU A 173 17.59 14.89 4.16
C LEU A 173 16.53 15.44 5.12
N VAL A 174 15.54 14.60 5.47
CA VAL A 174 14.54 14.93 6.50
C VAL A 174 15.22 15.08 7.87
N GLY A 175 16.17 14.20 8.19
CA GLY A 175 16.95 14.28 9.42
C GLY A 175 17.78 15.56 9.53
N LEU A 176 18.46 15.95 8.45
CA LEU A 176 19.22 17.22 8.39
C LEU A 176 18.31 18.43 8.55
N LEU A 177 17.15 18.43 7.88
CA LEU A 177 16.16 19.51 8.00
C LEU A 177 15.67 19.62 9.46
N TRP A 178 15.37 18.49 10.10
CA TRP A 178 14.92 18.48 11.48
C TRP A 178 15.96 19.07 12.43
N VAL A 179 17.22 18.66 12.29
CA VAL A 179 18.34 19.21 13.06
C VAL A 179 18.48 20.71 12.84
N TYR A 180 18.36 21.18 11.60
CA TYR A 180 18.44 22.60 11.28
C TYR A 180 17.33 23.42 11.94
N VAL A 181 16.10 22.92 11.94
CA VAL A 181 14.92 23.61 12.51
C VAL A 181 14.92 23.58 14.03
N MET A 182 15.27 22.44 14.63
CA MET A 182 15.18 22.21 16.08
C MET A 182 16.49 22.45 16.84
N ASN A 183 17.55 22.91 16.15
CA ASN A 183 18.90 23.02 16.69
C ASN A 183 19.38 21.70 17.34
N GLY A 184 19.11 20.59 16.66
CA GLY A 184 19.34 19.23 17.18
C GLY A 184 20.79 18.75 17.03
N GLY A 185 21.20 17.81 17.88
CA GLY A 185 22.49 17.13 17.77
C GLY A 185 22.45 15.86 16.91
N LEU A 186 23.54 15.08 16.96
CA LEU A 186 23.65 13.79 16.27
C LEU A 186 22.53 12.81 16.64
N GLY A 187 22.10 12.78 17.90
CA GLY A 187 20.98 11.94 18.35
C GLY A 187 19.68 12.26 17.62
N ALA A 188 19.34 13.55 17.51
CA ALA A 188 18.15 14.01 16.79
C ALA A 188 18.23 13.69 15.28
N PHE A 189 19.43 13.80 14.68
CA PHE A 189 19.65 13.39 13.29
C PHE A 189 19.34 11.90 13.06
N VAL A 190 19.89 11.02 13.89
CA VAL A 190 19.69 9.56 13.76
C VAL A 190 18.23 9.19 14.02
N ALA A 191 17.62 9.79 15.03
CA ALA A 191 16.20 9.58 15.34
C ALA A 191 15.30 10.00 14.16
N ALA A 192 15.43 11.24 13.70
CA ALA A 192 14.64 11.75 12.59
C ALA A 192 14.85 10.96 11.29
N THR A 193 16.10 10.57 11.00
CA THR A 193 16.43 9.75 9.81
C THR A 193 15.79 8.38 9.88
N THR A 194 15.89 7.68 11.02
CA THR A 194 15.32 6.33 11.16
C THR A 194 13.79 6.34 11.16
N VAL A 195 13.17 7.32 11.82
CA VAL A 195 11.71 7.52 11.79
C VAL A 195 11.22 7.85 10.38
N ALA A 196 11.91 8.75 9.66
CA ALA A 196 11.56 9.10 8.29
C ALA A 196 11.73 7.90 7.33
N ALA A 197 12.77 7.09 7.50
CA ALA A 197 12.98 5.87 6.71
C ALA A 197 11.86 4.84 6.94
N ALA A 198 11.49 4.63 8.21
CA ALA A 198 10.39 3.74 8.58
C ALA A 198 9.03 4.23 8.06
N ALA A 199 8.78 5.54 8.13
CA ALA A 199 7.57 6.15 7.59
C ALA A 199 7.49 6.04 6.06
N ALA A 200 8.59 6.29 5.35
CA ALA A 200 8.65 6.16 3.90
C ALA A 200 8.40 4.72 3.44
N THR A 201 8.99 3.74 4.14
CA THR A 201 8.80 2.30 3.87
C THR A 201 7.35 1.87 4.13
N TRP A 202 6.79 2.29 5.27
CA TRP A 202 5.38 2.05 5.60
C TRP A 202 4.43 2.65 4.57
N LEU A 203 4.70 3.86 4.09
CA LEU A 203 3.83 4.53 3.14
C LEU A 203 3.75 3.77 1.80
N SER A 204 4.87 3.19 1.34
CA SER A 204 4.88 2.33 0.16
C SER A 204 4.03 1.07 0.38
N ALA A 205 4.23 0.39 1.50
CA ALA A 205 3.54 -0.84 1.85
C ALA A 205 2.02 -0.64 2.00
N ILE A 206 1.60 0.35 2.82
CA ILE A 206 0.18 0.59 3.14
C ILE A 206 -0.61 1.13 1.94
N ARG A 207 0.07 1.63 0.90
CA ARG A 207 -0.54 2.03 -0.38
C ARG A 207 -0.64 0.89 -1.40
N GLY A 208 -0.31 -0.34 -0.99
CA GLY A 208 -0.46 -1.54 -1.81
C GLY A 208 0.65 -1.69 -2.84
N SER A 209 1.91 -1.58 -2.41
CA SER A 209 3.06 -1.90 -3.26
C SER A 209 2.98 -3.32 -3.81
N ASP A 210 3.42 -3.46 -5.06
CA ASP A 210 3.42 -4.72 -5.79
C ASP A 210 4.87 -5.18 -6.03
N PRO A 211 5.29 -6.31 -5.44
CA PRO A 211 6.64 -6.81 -5.61
C PRO A 211 6.89 -7.50 -6.94
N SER A 212 5.86 -7.84 -7.73
CA SER A 212 6.05 -8.60 -8.98
C SER A 212 6.87 -7.88 -10.04
#